data_AF-A0A8T3NQU4-F1
#
_entry.id   AF-A0A8T3NQU4-F1
#
_cell.length_a   1.000
_cell.length_b   1.000
_cell.length_c   1.000
_cell.angle_alpha   90.00
_cell.angle_beta   90.00
_cell.angle_gamma   90.00
#
_symmetry.space_group_name_H-M   'P 1'
#
loop_
_entity.id
_entity.type
_entity.pdbx_description
1 polymer ?
#
loop_
_entity_poly.entity_id
_entity_poly.type
_entity_poly.pdbx_seq_one_letter_code
_entity_poly.pdbx_strand_id
1 'polypeptide(L)' 'DFEAVIDLLERRTLDLGGIVTHEFPLQETAEAFHLLESPDAAVGKVLVRMRR' A
#
# COMPACT_ATOMS: atom_id res chain seq x y z
N ASP A 1 -1.17 8.97 15.79
CA ASP A 1 -2.56 9.42 15.98
C ASP A 1 -3.24 9.32 14.63
N PHE A 2 -4.22 8.42 14.49
CA PHE A 2 -4.85 8.16 13.19
C PHE A 2 -5.73 9.32 12.74
N GLU A 3 -6.43 9.97 13.68
CA GLU A 3 -7.32 11.09 13.40
C GLU A 3 -6.54 12.26 12.79
N ALA A 4 -5.39 12.60 13.37
CA ALA A 4 -4.53 13.65 12.82
C ALA A 4 -4.05 13.38 11.38
N VAL A 5 -3.78 12.11 11.04
CA VAL A 5 -3.34 11.74 9.69
C VAL A 5 -4.50 11.78 8.70
N ILE A 6 -5.69 11.35 9.12
CA ILE A 6 -6.91 11.44 8.31
C ILE A 6 -7.23 12.92 8.02
N ASP A 7 -7.17 13.79 9.03
CA ASP A 7 -7.34 15.23 8.86
C ASP A 7 -6.39 15.82 7.80
N LEU A 8 -5.13 15.38 7.79
CA LEU A 8 -4.14 15.84 6.81
C LEU A 8 -4.42 15.35 5.39
N LEU A 9 -4.95 14.13 5.25
CA LEU A 9 -5.38 13.55 3.97
C LEU A 9 -6.61 14.27 3.43
N GLU A 10 -7.62 14.50 4.27
CA GLU A 10 -8.87 15.18 3.90
C GLU A 10 -8.63 16.62 3.47
N ARG A 11 -7.72 17.32 4.16
CA ARG A 11 -7.26 18.67 3.82
C ARG A 11 -6.34 18.71 2.60
N ARG A 12 -5.99 17.56 2.01
CA ARG A 12 -5.03 17.40 0.90
C ARG A 12 -3.65 17.99 1.16
N THR A 13 -3.29 18.13 2.43
CA THR A 13 -1.96 18.55 2.90
C THR A 13 -0.97 17.39 2.95
N LEU A 14 -1.47 16.16 2.88
CA LEU A 14 -0.71 14.92 2.77
C LEU A 14 -1.29 14.09 1.62
N ASP A 15 -0.42 13.57 0.74
CA ASP A 15 -0.79 12.60 -0.30
C ASP A 15 -0.02 11.30 -0.06
N LEU A 16 -0.74 10.20 0.16
CA LEU A 16 -0.18 8.86 0.34
C LEU A 16 -0.44 7.96 -0.88
N GLY A 17 -1.07 8.48 -1.93
CA GLY A 17 -1.45 7.71 -3.12
C GLY A 17 -0.26 7.10 -3.85
N GLY A 18 0.91 7.72 -3.77
CA GLY A 18 2.15 7.22 -4.37
C GLY A 18 2.92 6.17 -3.56
N ILE A 19 2.46 5.84 -2.35
CA ILE A 19 3.18 4.88 -1.48
C ILE A 19 2.96 3.44 -1.95
N VAL A 20 1.72 3.12 -2.35
CA VAL A 20 1.38 1.79 -2.87
C VAL A 20 1.93 1.66 -4.29
N THR A 21 2.92 0.80 -4.46
CA THR A 21 3.52 0.53 -5.77
C THR A 21 2.91 -0.70 -6.45
N HIS A 22 2.32 -1.62 -5.68
CA HIS A 22 1.70 -2.84 -6.20
C HIS A 22 0.40 -3.18 -5.46
N GLU A 23 -0.58 -3.69 -6.19
CA GLU A 23 -1.84 -4.21 -5.64
C GLU A 23 -2.04 -5.67 -6.06
N PHE A 24 -2.41 -6.52 -5.10
CA PHE A 24 -2.71 -7.93 -5.33
C PHE A 24 -4.12 -8.28 -4.80
N PRO A 25 -4.84 -9.22 -5.44
CA PRO A 25 -6.03 -9.81 -4.85
C PRO A 25 -5.66 -10.70 -3.65
N LEU A 26 -6.61 -10.94 -2.74
CA LEU A 26 -6.38 -11.79 -1.56
C LEU A 26 -5.83 -13.18 -1.91
N GLN A 27 -6.26 -13.76 -3.03
CA GLN A 27 -5.81 -15.07 -3.48
C GLN A 27 -4.30 -15.12 -3.80
N GLU A 28 -3.70 -13.98 -4.12
CA GLU A 28 -2.28 -13.84 -4.51
C GLU A 28 -1.44 -13.29 -3.34
N THR A 29 -1.85 -13.57 -2.10
CA THR A 29 -1.14 -13.09 -0.91
C THR A 29 0.29 -13.64 -0.86
N ALA A 30 0.53 -14.88 -1.29
CA ALA A 30 1.87 -15.47 -1.26
C ALA A 30 2.83 -14.74 -2.21
N GLU A 31 2.36 -14.42 -3.41
CA GLU A 31 3.07 -13.65 -4.43
C GLU A 31 3.36 -12.23 -3.95
N ALA A 32 2.40 -11.60 -3.28
CA ALA A 32 2.56 -10.28 -2.66
C ALA A 32 3.70 -10.26 -1.61
N PHE A 33 3.84 -11.33 -0.82
CA PHE A 33 4.94 -11.47 0.13
C PHE A 33 6.28 -11.76 -0.56
N HIS A 34 6.30 -12.62 -1.57
CA HIS A 34 7.53 -12.93 -2.28
C HIS A 34 8.10 -11.69 -3.00
N LEU A 35 7.23 -10.81 -3.50
CA LEU A 35 7.64 -9.53 -4.08
C LEU A 35 8.41 -8.64 -3.08
N LEU A 36 8.07 -8.70 -1.79
CA LEU A 36 8.77 -7.94 -0.74
C LEU A 36 10.17 -8.48 -0.42
N GLU A 37 10.46 -9.73 -0.78
CA GLU A 37 11.78 -10.34 -0.63
C GLU A 37 12.73 -9.93 -1.77
N SER A 38 12.20 -9.36 -2.85
CA SER A 38 12.97 -8.87 -3.98
C SER A 38 13.83 -7.66 -3.58
N PRO A 39 15.11 -7.61 -3.96
CA PRO A 39 15.96 -6.42 -3.77
C PRO A 39 15.62 -5.25 -4.71
N ASP A 40 14.53 -5.35 -5.48
CA ASP A 40 14.10 -4.31 -6.41
C ASP A 40 13.58 -3.07 -5.65
N ALA A 41 14.27 -1.93 -5.86
CA ALA A 41 13.91 -0.65 -5.27
C ALA A 41 12.54 -0.11 -5.74
N ALA A 42 11.95 -0.67 -6.80
CA ALA A 42 10.59 -0.33 -7.24
C ALA A 42 9.49 -0.87 -6.30
N VAL A 43 9.83 -1.79 -5.38
CA VAL A 43 8.89 -2.35 -4.40
C VAL A 43 8.90 -1.48 -3.13
N GLY A 44 7.98 -0.50 -3.06
CA GLY A 44 7.80 0.36 -1.89
C GLY A 44 6.79 -0.20 -0.90
N LYS A 45 5.51 -0.25 -1.27
CA LYS A 45 4.42 -0.81 -0.47
C LYS A 45 3.51 -1.67 -1.34
N VAL A 46 3.22 -2.87 -0.85
CA VAL A 46 2.27 -3.80 -1.47
C VAL A 46 0.94 -3.76 -0.72
N LEU A 47 -0.17 -3.66 -1.45
CA LEU A 47 -1.54 -3.70 -0.91
C LEU A 47 -2.25 -4.98 -1.35
N VAL A 48 -2.71 -5.78 -0.39
CA VAL A 48 -3.58 -6.93 -0.66
C VAL A 48 -5.04 -6.51 -0.47
N ARG A 49 -5.84 -6.57 -1.54
CA ARG A 49 -7.23 -6.11 -1.54
C ARG A 49 -8.19 -7.30 -1.40
N MET A 50 -9.02 -7.26 -0.36
CA MET A 50 -10.18 -8.14 -0.21
C MET A 50 -11.37 -7.51 -0.92
N ARG A 51 -11.88 -8.15 -1.97
CA ARG A 51 -13.21 -7.81 -2.52
C ARG A 51 -14.26 -8.54 -1.69
N ARG A 52 -15.26 -7.80 -1.22
CA ARG A 52 -16.46 -8.35 -0.58
C ARG A 52 -17.39 -8.96 -1.61
#